data_AF-A0A1W9WMM2-F1
#
_entry.id   AF-A0A1W9WMM2-F1
#
_cell.length_a   1.000
_cell.length_b   1.000
_cell.length_c   1.000
_cell.angle_alpha   90.00
_cell.angle_beta   90.00
_cell.angle_gamma   90.00
#
_symmetry.space_group_name_H-M   'P 1'
#
loop_
_entity.id
_entity.type
_entity.pdbx_description
1 polymer ?
#
loop_
_entity_poly.entity_id
_entity_poly.type
_entity_poly.pdbx_seq_one_letter_code
_entity_poly.pdbx_strand_id
1 'polypeptide(L)'
;MTKTTPLSFDRIQSYPLEDRNSKVDTHDFAEAWSPGQPMGAWLKSLPNILAAKDLMEIRDRVLEAFFGKRKIILTMGAHRPKSARELSVWPKKPAVI
;
A
#
# COMPACT_ATOMS: atom_id res chain seq x y z
N MET A 1 5.77 -1.76 48.98
CA MET A 1 5.24 -2.47 47.80
C MET A 1 3.75 -2.20 47.74
N THR A 2 3.28 -1.41 46.78
CA THR A 2 1.86 -1.08 46.63
C THR A 2 1.11 -2.30 46.11
N LYS A 3 0.12 -2.76 46.88
CA LYS A 3 -0.69 -3.93 46.55
C LYS A 3 -1.73 -3.52 45.50
N THR A 4 -1.56 -4.00 44.27
CA THR A 4 -2.50 -3.73 43.17
C THR A 4 -3.72 -4.62 43.30
N THR A 5 -4.92 -4.04 43.36
CA THR A 5 -6.17 -4.79 43.32
C THR A 5 -6.48 -5.25 41.88
N PRO A 6 -6.79 -6.53 41.64
CA PRO A 6 -7.15 -7.00 40.30
C PRO A 6 -8.42 -6.33 39.76
N LEU A 7 -8.48 -6.11 38.44
CA LEU A 7 -9.72 -5.72 37.78
C LEU A 7 -10.76 -6.85 37.88
N SER A 8 -12.02 -6.50 38.14
CA SER A 8 -13.15 -7.43 38.01
C SER A 8 -13.51 -7.62 36.53
N PHE A 9 -13.79 -8.87 36.16
CA PHE A 9 -14.19 -9.29 34.81
C PHE A 9 -15.69 -9.63 34.70
N ASP A 10 -16.48 -9.37 35.75
CA ASP A 10 -17.89 -9.78 35.86
C ASP A 10 -18.81 -9.15 34.78
N ARG A 11 -18.30 -8.14 34.07
CA ARG A 11 -19.01 -7.41 33.00
C ARG A 11 -18.49 -7.71 31.59
N ILE A 12 -17.54 -8.63 31.44
CA ILE A 12 -17.08 -9.05 30.11
C ILE A 12 -18.12 -9.96 29.49
N GLN A 13 -18.60 -9.61 28.30
CA GLN A 13 -19.49 -10.44 27.48
C GLN A 13 -18.76 -10.83 26.20
N SER A 14 -18.82 -12.10 25.84
CA SER A 14 -18.40 -12.56 24.52
C SER A 14 -19.50 -12.28 23.50
N TYR A 15 -19.10 -11.93 22.29
CA TYR A 15 -19.98 -11.78 21.14
C TYR A 15 -19.41 -12.58 19.96
N PRO A 16 -20.25 -13.05 19.03
CA PRO A 16 -19.77 -13.74 17.84
C PRO A 16 -18.78 -12.87 17.05
N LEU A 17 -17.68 -13.46 16.60
CA LEU A 17 -16.64 -12.73 15.87
C LEU A 17 -17.16 -12.20 14.52
N GLU A 18 -18.13 -12.88 13.93
CA GLU A 18 -18.84 -12.49 12.70
C GLU A 18 -19.63 -11.17 12.84
N ASP A 19 -20.13 -10.86 14.04
CA ASP A 19 -20.88 -9.62 14.30
C ASP A 19 -19.95 -8.41 14.50
N ARG A 20 -18.63 -8.64 14.50
CA ARG A 20 -17.64 -7.60 14.69
C ARG A 20 -17.51 -6.74 13.44
N ASN A 21 -17.82 -5.47 13.54
CA ASN A 21 -17.40 -4.49 12.54
C ASN A 21 -15.86 -4.39 12.54
N SER A 22 -15.24 -5.07 11.58
CA SER A 22 -13.78 -5.17 11.45
C SER A 22 -13.27 -4.13 10.48
N LYS A 23 -12.21 -3.42 10.87
CA LYS A 23 -11.58 -2.38 10.05
C LYS A 23 -10.87 -2.92 8.80
N VAL A 24 -10.63 -4.24 8.77
CA VAL A 24 -9.95 -4.95 7.70
C VAL A 24 -10.70 -6.24 7.44
N ASP A 25 -10.88 -6.58 6.18
CA ASP A 25 -11.50 -7.82 5.72
C ASP A 25 -10.43 -8.78 5.17
N THR A 26 -10.66 -10.09 5.27
CA THR A 26 -9.80 -11.12 4.68
C THR A 26 -9.67 -11.01 3.17
N HIS A 27 -10.67 -10.45 2.48
CA HIS A 27 -10.61 -10.21 1.03
C HIS A 27 -9.57 -9.16 0.64
N ASP A 28 -9.16 -8.30 1.59
CA ASP A 28 -8.10 -7.32 1.34
C ASP A 28 -6.69 -7.91 1.56
N PHE A 29 -6.58 -9.18 1.95
CA PHE A 29 -5.28 -9.80 2.20
C PHE A 29 -4.53 -10.08 0.89
N ALA A 30 -3.22 -10.25 1.03
CA ALA A 30 -2.34 -10.57 -0.09
C ALA A 30 -2.59 -11.99 -0.59
N GLU A 31 -2.39 -12.20 -1.88
CA GLU A 31 -2.32 -13.55 -2.44
C GLU A 31 -0.93 -14.16 -2.24
N ALA A 32 -0.87 -15.48 -2.10
CA ALA A 32 0.39 -16.20 -1.92
C ALA A 32 1.25 -16.12 -3.19
N TRP A 33 2.54 -15.81 -3.02
CA TRP A 33 3.48 -15.74 -4.14
C TRP A 33 3.77 -17.11 -4.74
N SER A 34 3.78 -17.18 -6.07
CA SER A 34 4.18 -18.38 -6.82
C SER A 34 5.53 -18.17 -7.52
N PRO A 35 6.52 -19.05 -7.33
CA PRO A 35 7.80 -18.96 -8.01
C PRO A 35 7.67 -18.93 -9.53
N GLY A 36 8.56 -18.19 -10.21
CA GLY A 36 8.57 -18.08 -11.68
C GLY A 36 7.57 -17.06 -12.25
N GLN A 37 6.75 -16.43 -11.42
CA GLN A 37 5.84 -15.36 -11.86
C GLN A 37 6.60 -14.05 -12.13
N PRO A 38 6.07 -13.18 -13.03
CA PRO A 38 6.67 -11.88 -13.31
C PRO A 38 6.45 -10.90 -12.15
N MET A 39 7.27 -9.85 -12.08
CA MET A 39 7.13 -8.76 -11.10
C MET A 39 5.72 -8.13 -11.08
N GLY A 40 5.07 -8.05 -12.25
CA GLY A 40 3.70 -7.54 -12.34
C GLY A 40 2.67 -8.42 -11.63
N ALA A 41 2.88 -9.73 -11.55
CA ALA A 41 2.03 -10.62 -10.78
C ALA A 41 2.24 -10.43 -9.27
N TRP A 42 3.49 -10.22 -8.84
CA TRP A 42 3.80 -9.89 -7.45
C TRP A 42 3.14 -8.57 -7.03
N LEU A 43 3.18 -7.55 -7.88
CA LEU A 43 2.55 -6.27 -7.58
C LEU A 43 1.03 -6.40 -7.45
N LYS A 44 0.40 -7.30 -8.23
CA LYS A 44 -1.03 -7.59 -8.15
C LYS A 44 -1.41 -8.44 -6.94
N SER A 45 -0.49 -9.26 -6.43
CA SER A 45 -0.74 -10.10 -5.25
C SER A 45 -0.64 -9.33 -3.93
N LEU A 46 -0.26 -8.04 -3.96
CA LEU A 46 -0.20 -7.20 -2.76
C LEU A 46 -1.59 -7.01 -2.13
N PRO A 47 -1.66 -6.83 -0.80
CA PRO A 47 -2.94 -6.65 -0.12
C PRO A 47 -3.60 -5.32 -0.51
N ASN A 48 -4.93 -5.28 -0.55
CA ASN A 48 -5.70 -4.09 -0.88
C ASN A 48 -5.94 -3.16 0.34
N ILE A 49 -4.92 -3.00 1.19
CA ILE A 49 -4.98 -2.18 2.42
C ILE A 49 -3.68 -1.42 2.64
N LEU A 50 -3.78 -0.33 3.42
CA LEU A 50 -2.64 0.48 3.85
C LEU A 50 -1.79 0.96 2.65
N ALA A 51 -0.46 0.99 2.81
CA ALA A 51 0.47 1.49 1.81
C ALA A 51 0.42 0.72 0.47
N ALA A 52 0.00 -0.54 0.47
CA ALA A 52 -0.15 -1.31 -0.77
C ALA A 52 -1.32 -0.78 -1.61
N LYS A 53 -2.45 -0.46 -0.97
CA LYS A 53 -3.57 0.24 -1.62
C LYS A 53 -3.13 1.60 -2.17
N ASP A 54 -2.43 2.39 -1.36
CA ASP A 54 -1.96 3.72 -1.77
C ASP A 54 -1.01 3.63 -2.97
N LEU A 55 -0.12 2.62 -3.00
CA LEU A 55 0.78 2.37 -4.12
C LEU A 55 0.03 2.09 -5.42
N MET A 56 -1.00 1.24 -5.36
CA MET A 56 -1.82 0.89 -6.53
C MET A 56 -2.64 2.09 -7.02
N GLU A 57 -3.13 2.91 -6.09
CA GLU A 57 -3.84 4.14 -6.39
C GLU A 57 -2.94 5.18 -7.08
N ILE A 58 -1.69 5.33 -6.62
CA ILE A 58 -0.68 6.18 -7.25
C ILE A 58 -0.33 5.65 -8.64
N ARG A 59 -0.12 4.34 -8.77
CA ARG A 59 0.13 3.68 -10.07
C ARG A 59 -0.96 4.07 -11.07
N ASP A 60 -2.22 3.93 -10.70
CA ASP A 60 -3.34 4.18 -11.61
C ASP A 60 -3.41 5.64 -12.03
N ARG A 61 -3.23 6.59 -11.10
CA ARG A 61 -3.19 8.03 -11.40
C ARG A 61 -2.01 8.40 -12.30
N VAL A 62 -0.85 7.78 -12.08
CA VAL A 62 0.35 8.00 -12.91
C VAL A 62 0.11 7.48 -14.33
N LEU A 63 -0.47 6.28 -14.47
CA LEU A 63 -0.80 5.71 -15.78
C LEU A 63 -1.82 6.57 -16.52
N GLU A 64 -2.89 6.98 -15.84
CA GLU A 64 -3.92 7.85 -16.42
C GLU A 64 -3.32 9.19 -16.88
N ALA A 65 -2.44 9.80 -16.08
CA ALA A 65 -1.75 11.02 -16.46
C ALA A 65 -0.80 10.81 -17.65
N PHE A 66 -0.09 9.70 -17.68
CA PHE A 66 0.85 9.37 -18.74
C PHE A 66 0.13 9.18 -20.08
N PHE A 67 -0.91 8.33 -20.13
CA PHE A 67 -1.70 8.11 -21.34
C PHE A 67 -2.50 9.34 -21.75
N GLY A 68 -2.95 10.14 -20.78
CA GLY A 68 -3.56 11.45 -21.00
C GLY A 68 -2.58 12.54 -21.44
N LYS A 69 -1.29 12.23 -21.66
CA LYS A 69 -0.23 13.17 -22.06
C LYS A 69 -0.08 14.37 -21.11
N ARG A 70 -0.39 14.18 -19.83
CA ARG A 70 -0.27 15.19 -18.79
C ARG A 70 1.16 15.21 -18.23
N LYS A 71 1.59 16.35 -17.70
CA LYS A 71 2.88 16.46 -17.02
C LYS A 71 2.82 15.75 -15.67
N ILE A 72 3.87 14.98 -15.35
CA ILE A 72 4.03 14.29 -14.07
C ILE A 72 5.26 14.88 -13.38
N ILE A 73 5.09 15.41 -12.18
CA ILE A 73 6.17 16.05 -11.41
C ILE A 73 6.44 15.18 -10.20
N LEU A 74 7.69 14.76 -10.01
CA LEU A 74 8.14 13.98 -8.86
C LEU A 74 9.06 14.84 -8.00
N THR A 75 8.69 15.03 -6.74
CA THR A 75 9.48 15.76 -5.75
C THR A 75 9.81 14.85 -4.58
N MET A 76 11.05 14.93 -4.07
CA MET A 76 11.48 14.16 -2.90
C MET A 76 12.25 15.07 -1.94
N GLY A 77 12.01 14.91 -0.63
CA GLY A 77 12.65 15.72 0.40
C GLY A 77 14.17 15.51 0.51
N ALA A 78 14.86 16.41 1.21
CA ALA A 78 16.32 16.43 1.34
C ALA A 78 16.92 15.31 2.21
N HIS A 79 16.10 14.52 2.91
CA HIS A 79 16.54 13.36 3.71
C HIS A 79 16.75 12.11 2.85
N ARG A 80 17.42 12.25 1.70
CA ARG A 80 17.68 11.09 0.84
C ARG A 80 18.91 10.31 1.32
N PRO A 81 18.90 8.97 1.31
CA PRO A 81 20.14 8.22 1.19
C PRO A 81 20.83 8.54 -0.14
N LYS A 82 22.17 8.57 -0.10
CA LYS A 82 23.10 9.00 -1.16
C LYS A 82 22.92 8.36 -2.55
N SER A 83 22.12 7.29 -2.66
CA SER A 83 21.92 6.50 -3.88
C SER A 83 20.91 7.07 -4.88
N ALA A 84 20.11 8.08 -4.51
CA ALA A 84 19.18 8.69 -5.45
C ALA A 84 19.87 9.72 -6.36
N ARG A 85 20.83 9.27 -7.15
CA ARG A 85 21.39 10.07 -8.24
C ARG A 85 20.34 10.20 -9.34
N GLU A 86 19.94 11.45 -9.55
CA GLU A 86 19.35 11.98 -10.78
C GLU A 86 18.07 11.30 -11.28
N LEU A 87 16.94 11.68 -10.67
CA LEU A 87 15.64 11.61 -11.34
C LEU A 87 15.60 12.73 -12.38
N SER A 88 16.15 12.47 -13.57
CA SER A 88 15.97 13.37 -14.70
C SER A 88 14.48 13.45 -15.01
N VAL A 89 13.93 14.66 -14.94
CA VAL A 89 12.56 14.99 -15.28
C VAL A 89 12.18 14.35 -16.63
N TRP A 90 11.26 13.38 -16.61
CA TRP A 90 10.65 12.81 -17.81
C TRP A 90 9.76 13.89 -18.46
N PRO A 91 9.93 14.21 -19.76
CA PRO A 91 9.72 13.26 -20.84
C PRO A 91 10.87 13.19 -21.85
N LYS A 92 11.26 11.97 -22.26
CA LYS A 92 11.87 11.80 -23.59
C LYS A 92 10.74 11.46 -24.56
N LYS A 93 10.72 12.24 -25.66
CA LYS A 93 9.71 12.37 -26.74
C LYS A 93 8.88 11.09 -27.02
N PRO A 94 7.61 11.23 -27.47
CA PRO A 94 6.89 10.07 -27.99
C PRO A 94 7.68 9.48 -29.16
N ALA A 95 8.02 8.20 -29.07
CA ALA A 95 8.47 7.42 -30.21
C ALA A 95 7.30 7.39 -31.20
N VAL A 96 7.49 8.07 -32.32
CA VAL A 96 6.69 7.85 -33.53
C VAL A 96 7.16 6.50 -34.06
N ILE A 97 6.24 5.54 -34.12
CA ILE A 97 6.37 4.31 -34.91
C ILE A 97 5.94 4.65 -36.33
#